data_AF-A0A835IW91-F1
#
_entry.id   AF-A0A835IW91-F1
#
_cell.length_a   1.000
_cell.length_b   1.000
_cell.length_c   1.000
_cell.angle_alpha   90.00
_cell.angle_beta   90.00
_cell.angle_gamma   90.00
#
_symmetry.space_group_name_H-M   'P 1'
#
loop_
_entity.id
_entity.type
_entity.pdbx_description
1 polymer ?
#
loop_
_entity_poly.entity_id
_entity_poly.type
_entity_poly.pdbx_seq_one_letter_code
_entity_poly.pdbx_strand_id
1 'polypeptide(L)'
;MCKEENEKFKEELREKVNTLEQELLLCKEENEKLKEKLKKKVNTLEQDLLLCKEENEKFKEELKKKDQQEGDKQTIDIKNGQQADIIMVKGMDVDEKGDDVDKRDADHGITERQFLAKKKELELENMEGLIIERPLPLMLKELVKLWDKDDSNLPWEKRKYNESNSLLVDDSPYKALLNPAHTAIFLTSYDIRNKNDNSLRHGADIRMYLEGLTTSENVQKYI
;
A
#
# COMPACT_ATOMS: atom_id res chain seq x y z
N MET A 1 50.05 40.10 32.45
CA MET A 1 48.65 40.55 32.65
C MET A 1 48.54 41.21 34.01
N CYS A 2 48.06 42.45 34.03
CA CYS A 2 47.82 43.17 35.28
C CYS A 2 46.63 42.52 36.01
N LYS A 3 46.63 42.54 37.35
CA LYS A 3 45.56 41.95 38.18
C LYS A 3 44.16 42.42 37.76
N GLU A 4 44.05 43.66 37.31
CA GLU A 4 42.81 44.27 36.81
C GLU A 4 42.27 43.61 35.53
N GLU A 5 43.15 43.23 34.59
CA GLU A 5 42.74 42.54 33.35
C GLU A 5 42.18 41.15 33.67
N ASN A 6 42.78 40.46 34.64
CA ASN A 6 42.32 39.16 35.11
C ASN A 6 40.97 39.23 35.83
N GLU A 7 40.74 40.26 36.66
CA GLU A 7 39.44 40.43 37.31
C GLU A 7 38.34 40.84 36.32
N LYS A 8 38.66 41.68 35.33
CA LYS A 8 37.73 42.00 34.24
C LYS A 8 37.32 40.76 33.43
N PHE A 9 38.29 39.90 33.10
CA PHE A 9 38.01 38.65 32.39
C PHE A 9 37.15 37.67 33.20
N LYS A 10 37.38 37.57 34.52
CA LYS A 10 36.55 36.76 35.41
C LYS A 10 35.11 37.28 35.48
N GLU A 11 34.92 38.60 35.51
CA GLU A 11 33.58 39.19 35.54
C GLU A 11 32.84 38.92 34.23
N GLU A 12 33.51 39.07 33.09
CA GLU A 12 32.93 38.76 31.78
C GLU A 12 32.56 37.26 31.65
N LEU A 13 33.38 36.37 32.23
CA LEU A 13 33.06 34.94 32.32
C LEU A 13 31.85 34.68 33.21
N ARG A 14 31.73 35.36 34.36
CA ARG A 14 30.57 35.24 35.25
C ARG A 14 29.29 35.70 34.55
N GLU A 15 29.33 36.81 33.83
CA GLU A 15 28.19 37.29 33.06
C GLU A 15 27.76 36.29 31.99
N LYS A 16 28.71 35.76 31.20
CA LYS A 16 28.41 34.74 30.17
C LYS A 16 27.82 33.46 30.75
N VAL A 17 28.34 32.99 31.90
CA VAL A 17 27.80 31.83 32.60
C VAL A 17 26.36 32.09 33.04
N ASN A 18 26.09 33.25 33.66
CA ASN A 18 24.74 33.61 34.08
C ASN A 18 23.77 33.70 32.89
N THR A 19 24.19 34.27 31.74
CA THR A 19 23.36 34.30 30.53
C THR A 19 23.03 32.90 30.02
N LEU A 20 24.03 32.02 29.93
CA LEU A 20 23.83 30.64 29.50
C LEU A 20 22.92 29.85 30.45
N GLU A 21 23.00 30.09 31.76
CA GLU A 21 22.12 29.47 32.74
C GLU A 21 20.66 29.91 32.57
N GLN A 22 20.41 31.19 32.26
CA GLN A 22 19.08 31.71 31.97
C GLN A 22 18.50 31.13 30.67
N GLU A 23 19.30 31.07 29.60
CA GLU A 23 18.89 30.46 28.33
C GLU A 23 18.58 28.96 28.50
N LEU A 24 19.38 28.25 29.28
CA LEU A 24 19.15 26.84 29.59
C LEU A 24 17.84 26.64 30.36
N LEU A 25 17.50 27.53 31.29
CA LEU A 25 16.25 27.49 32.03
C LEU A 25 15.05 27.68 31.10
N LEU A 26 15.10 28.70 30.23
CA LEU A 26 14.04 28.97 29.26
C LEU A 26 13.82 27.78 28.32
N CYS A 27 14.90 27.20 27.80
CA CYS A 27 14.85 26.04 26.93
C CYS A 27 14.22 24.81 27.62
N LYS A 28 14.48 24.62 28.92
CA LYS A 28 13.84 23.56 29.72
C LYS A 28 12.33 23.78 29.84
N GLU A 29 11.89 25.01 30.09
CA GLU A 29 10.47 25.35 30.18
C GLU A 29 9.73 25.13 28.85
N GLU A 30 10.34 25.52 27.74
CA GLU A 30 9.79 25.31 26.39
C GLU A 30 9.69 23.81 26.05
N ASN A 31 10.70 23.03 26.41
CA ASN A 31 10.68 21.58 26.22
C ASN A 31 9.56 20.91 27.01
N GLU A 32 9.31 21.32 28.25
CA GLU A 32 8.19 20.78 29.04
C GLU A 32 6.82 21.19 28.44
N LYS A 33 6.68 22.41 27.93
CA LYS A 33 5.46 22.83 27.19
C LYS A 33 5.24 21.98 25.93
N LEU A 34 6.30 21.71 25.17
CA LEU A 34 6.23 20.87 23.98
C LEU A 34 5.87 19.43 24.32
N LYS A 35 6.44 18.88 25.40
CA LYS A 35 6.14 17.54 25.90
C LYS A 35 4.69 17.38 26.29
N GLU A 36 4.12 18.35 27.00
CA GLU A 36 2.69 18.36 27.34
C GLU A 36 1.79 18.49 26.09
N LYS A 37 2.20 19.30 25.12
CA LYS A 37 1.49 19.40 23.82
C LYS A 37 1.52 18.08 23.05
N LEU A 38 2.66 17.39 23.06
CA LEU A 38 2.83 16.09 22.42
C LEU A 38 1.98 15.03 23.11
N LYS A 39 1.99 14.99 24.45
CA LYS A 39 1.18 14.08 25.26
C LYS A 39 -0.31 14.22 24.96
N LYS A 40 -0.80 15.46 24.85
CA LYS A 40 -2.19 15.72 24.45
C LYS A 40 -2.51 15.16 23.06
N LYS A 41 -1.63 15.38 22.07
CA LYS A 41 -1.81 14.85 20.72
C LYS A 41 -1.82 13.31 20.69
N VAL A 42 -0.92 12.67 21.44
CA VAL A 42 -0.88 11.20 21.53
C VAL A 42 -2.19 10.67 22.11
N ASN A 43 -2.68 11.24 23.21
CA ASN A 43 -3.96 10.82 23.80
C ASN A 43 -5.14 10.98 22.82
N THR A 44 -5.19 12.07 22.06
CA THR A 44 -6.22 12.26 21.03
C THR A 44 -6.14 11.18 19.95
N LEU A 45 -4.94 10.88 19.45
CA LEU A 45 -4.75 9.84 18.44
C LEU A 45 -5.11 8.45 18.96
N GLU A 46 -4.82 8.15 20.23
CA GLU A 46 -5.22 6.89 20.87
C GLU A 46 -6.74 6.76 20.98
N GLN A 47 -7.44 7.85 21.29
CA GLN A 47 -8.91 7.88 21.32
C GLN A 47 -9.51 7.67 19.92
N ASP A 48 -9.00 8.36 18.91
CA ASP A 48 -9.45 8.20 17.52
C ASP A 48 -9.20 6.76 17.03
N LEU A 49 -8.04 6.18 17.36
CA LEU A 49 -7.72 4.79 17.02
C LEU A 49 -8.68 3.80 17.69
N LEU A 50 -9.08 4.05 18.94
CA LEU A 50 -10.06 3.21 19.63
C LEU A 50 -11.42 3.28 18.94
N LEU A 51 -11.87 4.48 18.58
CA LEU A 51 -13.13 4.69 17.87
C LEU A 51 -13.12 3.96 16.51
N CYS A 52 -12.05 4.10 15.72
CA CYS A 52 -11.91 3.38 14.45
C CYS A 52 -11.93 1.86 14.63
N LYS A 53 -11.36 1.33 15.71
CA LYS A 53 -11.41 -0.11 16.00
C LYS A 53 -12.85 -0.56 16.31
N GLU A 54 -13.59 0.19 17.11
CA GLU A 54 -14.99 -0.11 17.42
C GLU A 54 -15.89 -0.07 16.16
N GLU A 55 -15.69 0.92 15.29
CA GLU A 55 -16.40 1.02 14.01
C GLU A 55 -16.06 -0.15 13.08
N ASN A 56 -14.80 -0.55 13.01
CA ASN A 56 -14.38 -1.71 12.23
C ASN A 56 -15.00 -3.01 12.73
N GLU A 57 -15.12 -3.22 14.04
CA GLU A 57 -15.81 -4.40 14.58
C GLU A 57 -17.30 -4.39 14.27
N LYS A 58 -17.97 -3.23 14.35
CA LYS A 58 -19.37 -3.10 13.91
C LYS A 58 -19.53 -3.46 12.44
N PHE A 59 -18.63 -2.97 11.58
CA PHE A 59 -18.66 -3.28 10.15
C PHE A 59 -18.43 -4.77 9.87
N LYS A 60 -17.51 -5.42 10.59
CA LYS A 60 -17.31 -6.88 10.49
C LYS A 60 -18.56 -7.67 10.88
N GLU A 61 -19.26 -7.26 11.94
CA GLU A 61 -20.52 -7.90 12.36
C GLU A 61 -21.64 -7.67 11.34
N GLU A 62 -21.69 -6.51 10.69
CA GLU A 62 -22.60 -6.26 9.56
C GLU A 62 -22.28 -7.14 8.34
N LEU A 63 -21.00 -7.33 8.02
CA LEU A 63 -20.58 -8.23 6.94
C LEU A 63 -20.98 -9.69 7.22
N LYS A 64 -20.75 -10.19 8.44
CA LYS A 64 -21.20 -11.55 8.82
C LYS A 64 -22.71 -11.73 8.64
N LYS A 65 -23.50 -10.71 8.98
CA LYS A 65 -24.96 -10.74 8.80
C LYS A 65 -25.36 -10.76 7.32
N LYS A 66 -24.61 -10.05 6.46
CA LYS A 66 -24.82 -10.06 5.01
C LYS A 66 -24.46 -11.41 4.40
N ASP A 67 -23.32 -12.01 4.77
CA ASP A 67 -22.94 -13.35 4.30
C ASP A 67 -23.98 -14.43 4.70
N GLN A 68 -24.65 -14.28 5.85
CA GLN A 68 -25.72 -15.17 6.29
C GLN A 68 -27.04 -14.99 5.50
N GLN A 69 -27.23 -13.83 4.87
CA GLN A 69 -28.38 -13.53 3.98
C GLN A 69 -28.06 -13.79 2.49
N GLU A 70 -26.79 -13.74 2.09
CA GLU A 70 -26.32 -13.93 0.70
C GLU A 70 -25.95 -15.38 0.37
N GLY A 71 -26.35 -16.33 1.23
CA GLY A 71 -26.45 -17.76 0.87
C GLY A 71 -27.41 -18.04 -0.29
N ASP A 72 -28.25 -17.06 -0.66
CA ASP A 72 -29.02 -17.05 -1.91
C ASP A 72 -28.28 -16.24 -2.98
N LYS A 73 -27.38 -16.92 -3.69
CA LYS A 73 -26.83 -16.61 -5.03
C LYS A 73 -26.99 -15.16 -5.50
N GLN A 74 -25.95 -14.35 -5.34
CA GLN A 74 -25.68 -13.27 -6.31
C GLN A 74 -24.88 -13.86 -7.48
N THR A 75 -25.59 -14.58 -8.35
CA THR A 75 -25.13 -14.78 -9.72
C THR A 75 -25.36 -13.45 -10.42
N ILE A 76 -24.30 -12.77 -10.83
CA ILE A 76 -24.42 -11.67 -11.78
C ILE A 76 -24.84 -12.33 -13.09
N ASP A 77 -26.13 -12.32 -13.40
CA ASP A 77 -26.66 -12.73 -14.71
C ASP A 77 -26.17 -11.74 -15.76
N ILE A 78 -24.95 -11.97 -16.24
CA ILE A 78 -24.47 -11.36 -17.49
C ILE A 78 -25.29 -12.04 -18.59
N LYS A 79 -26.32 -11.35 -19.09
CA LYS A 79 -27.07 -11.80 -20.25
C LYS A 79 -26.08 -12.14 -21.36
N ASN A 80 -26.18 -13.39 -21.85
CA ASN A 80 -25.34 -14.06 -22.84
C ASN A 80 -24.23 -15.00 -22.30
N GLY A 81 -24.52 -15.85 -21.31
CA GLY A 81 -23.91 -17.17 -21.19
C GLY A 81 -22.38 -17.26 -20.99
N GLN A 82 -21.68 -16.14 -20.81
CA GLN A 82 -20.27 -16.09 -20.43
C GLN A 82 -20.18 -15.72 -18.95
N GLN A 83 -19.79 -16.70 -18.13
CA GLN A 83 -19.55 -16.52 -16.71
C GLN A 83 -18.15 -15.90 -16.54
N ALA A 84 -18.09 -14.65 -16.09
CA ALA A 84 -16.85 -14.02 -15.66
C ALA A 84 -16.57 -14.43 -14.20
N ASP A 85 -15.49 -15.18 -13.98
CA ASP A 85 -15.06 -15.55 -12.63
C ASP A 85 -14.28 -14.38 -12.01
N ILE A 86 -14.86 -13.67 -11.04
CA ILE A 86 -14.17 -12.62 -10.28
C ILE A 86 -13.27 -13.28 -9.23
N ILE A 87 -11.96 -13.16 -9.39
CA ILE A 87 -10.98 -13.71 -8.44
C ILE A 87 -10.49 -12.59 -7.53
N MET A 88 -11.01 -12.54 -6.31
CA MET A 88 -10.50 -11.68 -5.25
C MET A 88 -9.29 -12.36 -4.59
N VAL A 89 -8.08 -12.12 -5.11
CA VAL A 89 -6.85 -12.57 -4.43
C VAL A 89 -6.57 -11.63 -3.26
N LYS A 90 -6.89 -12.07 -2.03
CA LYS A 90 -6.31 -11.47 -0.82
C LYS A 90 -4.79 -11.59 -0.92
N GLY A 91 -4.07 -10.53 -0.52
CA GLY A 91 -2.62 -10.44 -0.65
C GLY A 91 -1.94 -11.77 -0.32
N MET A 92 -1.27 -12.35 -1.32
CA MET A 92 -0.39 -13.48 -1.11
C MET A 92 0.83 -12.94 -0.37
N ASP A 93 0.89 -13.17 0.93
CA ASP A 93 2.13 -13.00 1.68
C ASP A 93 3.11 -14.04 1.13
N VAL A 94 4.23 -13.57 0.58
CA VAL A 94 5.29 -14.45 0.10
C VAL A 94 5.98 -15.00 1.35
N ASP A 95 5.69 -16.25 1.70
CA ASP A 95 6.42 -16.97 2.73
C ASP A 95 7.90 -17.00 2.33
N GLU A 96 8.77 -16.35 3.12
CA GLU A 96 10.23 -16.46 3.04
C GLU A 96 10.71 -17.84 3.50
N LYS A 97 10.19 -18.92 2.91
CA LYS A 97 10.79 -20.24 3.03
C LYS A 97 11.56 -20.51 1.75
N GLY A 98 12.86 -20.23 1.84
CA GLY A 98 13.82 -20.68 0.84
C GLY A 98 13.78 -22.20 0.80
N ASP A 99 13.32 -22.73 -0.33
CA ASP A 99 13.55 -24.10 -0.74
C ASP A 99 13.90 -24.12 -2.23
N ASP A 100 14.78 -25.05 -2.57
CA ASP A 100 15.64 -25.17 -3.74
C ASP A 100 15.12 -24.65 -5.09
N VAL A 101 15.92 -23.75 -5.67
CA VAL A 101 15.81 -23.30 -7.06
C VAL A 101 16.25 -24.44 -7.98
N ASP A 102 15.28 -25.19 -8.51
CA ASP A 102 15.52 -26.05 -9.67
C ASP A 102 15.72 -25.16 -10.91
N LYS A 103 16.92 -25.25 -11.47
CA LYS A 103 17.38 -24.46 -12.61
C LYS A 103 16.74 -25.00 -13.90
N ARG A 104 15.53 -24.59 -14.27
CA ARG A 104 15.03 -24.86 -15.62
C ARG A 104 14.26 -23.68 -16.24
N ASP A 105 14.76 -23.34 -17.42
CA ASP A 105 14.11 -22.66 -18.54
C ASP A 105 14.02 -21.13 -18.50
N ALA A 106 15.16 -20.54 -18.83
CA ALA A 106 15.27 -19.21 -19.39
C ALA A 106 14.59 -19.14 -20.78
N ASP A 107 13.34 -18.71 -20.87
CA ASP A 107 12.80 -18.07 -22.09
C ASP A 107 11.45 -17.33 -21.93
N HIS A 108 11.22 -16.60 -20.83
CA HIS A 108 10.08 -15.67 -20.77
C HIS A 108 10.55 -14.31 -20.26
N GLY A 109 10.72 -13.39 -21.21
CA GLY A 109 11.34 -12.09 -21.03
C GLY A 109 10.58 -11.16 -20.09
N ILE A 110 11.24 -10.81 -18.98
CA ILE A 110 11.70 -9.46 -18.65
C ILE A 110 13.12 -9.69 -18.10
N THR A 111 14.15 -9.24 -18.82
CA THR A 111 15.54 -9.44 -18.40
C THR A 111 15.75 -8.89 -16.98
N GLU A 112 16.49 -9.59 -16.13
CA GLU A 112 16.92 -9.14 -14.78
C GLU A 112 17.40 -7.67 -14.75
N ARG A 113 17.95 -7.17 -15.86
CA ARG A 113 18.32 -5.76 -16.08
C ARG A 113 17.13 -4.78 -16.05
N GLN A 114 15.98 -5.15 -16.60
CA GLN A 114 14.76 -4.33 -16.58
C GLN A 114 14.18 -4.26 -15.17
N PHE A 115 14.20 -5.38 -14.43
CA PHE A 115 13.82 -5.39 -13.01
C PHE A 115 14.74 -4.50 -12.17
N LEU A 116 16.05 -4.61 -12.37
CA LEU A 116 17.04 -3.82 -11.65
C LEU A 116 16.98 -2.32 -12.02
N ALA A 117 16.70 -2.01 -13.29
CA ALA A 117 16.48 -0.63 -13.74
C ALA A 117 15.22 -0.02 -13.12
N LYS A 118 14.11 -0.77 -13.08
CA LYS A 118 12.85 -0.30 -12.47
C LYS A 118 12.96 -0.12 -10.96
N LYS A 119 13.67 -1.04 -10.30
CA LYS A 119 14.01 -0.93 -8.87
C LYS A 119 14.80 0.35 -8.59
N LYS A 120 15.80 0.66 -9.42
CA LYS A 120 16.62 1.86 -9.28
C LYS A 120 15.86 3.16 -9.57
N GLU A 121 14.91 3.13 -10.51
CA GLU A 121 14.01 4.25 -10.84
C GLU A 121 13.06 4.56 -9.65
N LEU A 122 12.46 3.53 -9.05
CA LEU A 122 11.62 3.65 -7.84
C LEU A 122 12.41 4.07 -6.59
N GLU A 123 13.67 3.63 -6.45
CA GLU A 123 14.56 4.07 -5.38
C GLU A 123 14.93 5.56 -5.51
N LEU A 124 15.03 6.10 -6.73
CA LEU A 124 15.33 7.51 -6.99
C LEU A 124 14.12 8.42 -6.71
N GLU A 125 12.90 8.00 -7.09
CA GLU A 125 11.68 8.78 -6.82
C GLU A 125 11.31 8.83 -5.32
N ASN A 126 11.67 7.79 -4.55
CA ASN A 126 11.42 7.75 -3.10
C ASN A 126 12.47 8.48 -2.25
N MET A 127 13.55 9.02 -2.84
CA MET A 127 14.62 9.71 -2.09
C MET A 127 14.42 11.22 -1.90
N GLU A 128 13.41 11.83 -2.53
CA GLU A 128 12.99 13.20 -2.18
C GLU A 128 12.09 13.21 -0.93
N GLY A 129 12.64 12.84 0.23
CA GLY A 129 12.09 13.25 1.53
C GLY A 129 11.78 12.19 2.56
N LEU A 130 12.09 10.90 2.34
CA LEU A 130 11.84 9.87 3.36
C LEU A 130 13.07 8.97 3.55
N ILE A 131 13.87 9.26 4.58
CA ILE A 131 14.84 8.30 5.12
C ILE A 131 14.00 7.18 5.76
N ILE A 132 13.66 6.16 4.98
CA ILE A 132 13.23 4.87 5.52
C ILE A 132 14.53 4.08 5.71
N GLU A 133 15.00 3.94 6.95
CA GLU A 133 16.26 3.23 7.26
C GLU A 133 16.25 1.72 6.89
N ARG A 134 15.14 1.22 6.34
CA ARG A 134 15.03 -0.08 5.67
C ARG A 134 14.08 0.03 4.47
N PRO A 135 14.50 -0.27 3.23
CA PRO A 135 13.57 -0.35 2.12
C PRO A 135 12.51 -1.41 2.44
N LEU A 136 11.24 -1.00 2.47
CA LEU A 136 10.12 -1.94 2.59
C LEU A 136 10.20 -2.93 1.42
N PRO A 137 10.03 -4.24 1.66
CA PRO A 137 9.98 -5.21 0.56
C PRO A 137 8.85 -4.83 -0.39
N LEU A 138 9.17 -4.72 -1.68
CA LEU A 138 8.18 -4.44 -2.71
C LEU A 138 7.29 -5.67 -2.88
N MET A 139 6.01 -5.51 -2.56
CA MET A 139 5.01 -6.55 -2.77
C MET A 139 4.45 -6.44 -4.19
N LEU A 140 4.78 -7.42 -5.03
CA LEU A 140 4.31 -7.51 -6.42
C LEU A 140 3.17 -8.53 -6.52
N LYS A 141 2.28 -8.32 -7.49
CA LYS A 141 1.17 -9.24 -7.81
C LYS A 141 1.42 -9.85 -9.17
N GLU A 142 1.87 -11.10 -9.19
CA GLU A 142 2.26 -11.84 -10.39
C GLU A 142 1.12 -12.74 -10.88
N LEU A 143 0.42 -12.33 -11.94
CA LEU A 143 -0.67 -13.12 -12.52
C LEU A 143 -0.20 -14.47 -13.06
N VAL A 144 1.06 -14.58 -13.49
CA VAL A 144 1.63 -15.84 -13.97
C VAL A 144 1.57 -16.95 -12.92
N LYS A 145 1.77 -16.63 -11.64
CA LYS A 145 1.66 -17.60 -10.53
C LYS A 145 0.23 -18.12 -10.35
N LEU A 146 -0.76 -17.24 -10.61
CA LEU A 146 -2.18 -17.60 -10.61
C LEU A 146 -2.52 -18.51 -11.79
N TRP A 147 -1.97 -18.22 -12.96
CA TRP A 147 -2.17 -18.98 -14.19
C TRP A 147 -1.51 -20.36 -14.13
N ASP A 148 -0.32 -20.44 -13.54
CA ASP A 148 0.45 -21.68 -13.40
C ASP A 148 0.00 -22.56 -12.24
N LYS A 149 -0.95 -22.08 -11.44
CA LYS A 149 -1.50 -22.76 -10.27
C LYS A 149 -0.40 -23.12 -9.27
N ASP A 150 0.44 -22.16 -8.94
CA ASP A 150 1.51 -22.34 -7.95
C ASP A 150 0.94 -22.73 -6.58
N ASP A 151 -0.23 -22.19 -6.22
CA ASP A 151 -1.03 -22.73 -5.13
C ASP A 151 -1.93 -23.87 -5.63
N SER A 152 -1.60 -25.09 -5.22
CA SER A 152 -2.36 -26.30 -5.54
C SER A 152 -3.81 -26.30 -5.04
N ASN A 153 -4.15 -25.45 -4.05
CA ASN A 153 -5.51 -25.34 -3.50
C ASN A 153 -6.46 -24.52 -4.37
N LEU A 154 -5.97 -23.85 -5.42
CA LEU A 154 -6.83 -23.05 -6.29
C LEU A 154 -7.85 -23.95 -7.03
N PRO A 155 -9.12 -23.52 -7.14
CA PRO A 155 -10.21 -24.36 -7.65
C PRO A 155 -10.22 -24.52 -9.17
N TRP A 156 -9.42 -23.75 -9.91
CA TRP A 156 -9.30 -23.87 -11.37
C TRP A 156 -8.15 -24.77 -11.80
N GLU A 157 -8.19 -25.20 -13.06
CA GLU A 157 -7.11 -25.92 -13.69
C GLU A 157 -5.96 -24.96 -14.06
N LYS A 158 -4.73 -25.51 -14.06
CA LYS A 158 -3.55 -24.80 -14.56
C LYS A 158 -3.82 -24.32 -15.98
N ARG A 159 -3.47 -23.06 -16.27
CA ARG A 159 -3.69 -22.37 -17.56
C ARG A 159 -5.15 -22.21 -17.98
N LYS A 160 -6.13 -22.40 -17.09
CA LYS A 160 -7.53 -21.94 -17.32
C LYS A 160 -7.56 -20.43 -17.60
N TYR A 161 -6.70 -19.70 -16.90
CA TYR A 161 -6.49 -18.27 -17.09
C TYR A 161 -5.11 -17.97 -17.69
N ASN A 162 -5.01 -16.88 -18.42
CA ASN A 162 -3.81 -16.35 -19.06
C ASN A 162 -3.98 -14.85 -19.35
N GLU A 163 -3.01 -14.25 -20.05
CA GLU A 163 -2.99 -12.82 -20.40
C GLU A 163 -4.19 -12.36 -21.23
N SER A 164 -4.79 -13.25 -22.03
CA SER A 164 -5.92 -12.90 -22.89
C SER A 164 -7.25 -12.83 -22.15
N ASN A 165 -7.36 -13.40 -20.94
CA ASN A 165 -8.61 -13.48 -20.20
C ASN A 165 -8.49 -13.09 -18.72
N SER A 166 -7.37 -12.50 -18.31
CA SER A 166 -7.11 -12.05 -16.94
C SER A 166 -6.82 -10.56 -16.89
N LEU A 167 -7.45 -9.88 -15.94
CA LEU A 167 -7.22 -8.47 -15.64
C LEU A 167 -6.87 -8.29 -14.16
N LEU A 168 -5.76 -7.61 -13.88
CA LEU A 168 -5.45 -7.09 -12.55
C LEU A 168 -6.08 -5.71 -12.37
N VAL A 169 -6.89 -5.55 -11.33
CA VAL A 169 -7.41 -4.24 -10.90
C VAL A 169 -6.74 -3.87 -9.59
N ASP A 170 -6.00 -2.77 -9.57
CA ASP A 170 -5.29 -2.30 -8.38
C ASP A 170 -5.29 -0.76 -8.33
N ASP A 171 -4.88 -0.16 -7.22
CA ASP A 171 -4.67 1.30 -7.11
C ASP A 171 -3.18 1.67 -7.17
N SER A 172 -2.31 0.66 -7.23
CA SER A 172 -0.87 0.80 -7.12
C SER A 172 -0.17 0.23 -8.36
N PRO A 173 0.21 1.08 -9.33
CA PRO A 173 0.82 0.65 -10.60
C PRO A 173 2.02 -0.29 -10.44
N TYR A 174 2.86 -0.05 -9.42
CA TYR A 174 4.05 -0.85 -9.18
C TYR A 174 3.75 -2.33 -8.90
N LYS A 175 2.55 -2.68 -8.41
CA LYS A 175 2.21 -4.09 -8.12
C LYS A 175 2.09 -4.94 -9.39
N ALA A 176 1.91 -4.31 -10.55
CA ALA A 176 1.75 -5.01 -11.83
C ALA A 176 3.04 -5.14 -12.64
N LEU A 177 4.20 -4.73 -12.12
CA LEU A 177 5.45 -4.59 -12.88
C LEU A 177 5.93 -5.86 -13.59
N LEU A 178 5.58 -7.04 -13.05
CA LEU A 178 5.98 -8.34 -13.62
C LEU A 178 4.88 -8.97 -14.49
N ASN A 179 3.75 -8.29 -14.65
CA ASN A 179 2.68 -8.77 -15.51
C ASN A 179 2.90 -8.31 -16.96
N PRO A 180 2.42 -9.07 -17.96
CA PRO A 180 2.43 -8.63 -19.33
C PRO A 180 1.77 -7.26 -19.52
N ALA A 181 2.17 -6.52 -20.55
CA ALA A 181 1.53 -5.26 -20.89
C ALA A 181 0.02 -5.50 -21.15
N HIS A 182 -0.80 -4.49 -20.83
CA HIS A 182 -2.25 -4.54 -21.07
C HIS A 182 -2.97 -5.68 -20.31
N THR A 183 -2.50 -6.07 -19.13
CA THR A 183 -3.23 -7.00 -18.23
C THR A 183 -3.58 -6.36 -16.89
N ALA A 184 -3.49 -5.04 -16.77
CA ALA A 184 -3.81 -4.31 -15.54
C ALA A 184 -4.45 -2.95 -15.82
N ILE A 185 -5.38 -2.54 -14.97
CA ILE A 185 -5.89 -1.18 -14.88
C ILE A 185 -5.66 -0.63 -13.47
N PHE A 186 -5.44 0.69 -13.39
CA PHE A 186 -5.14 1.36 -12.12
C PHE A 186 -6.22 2.36 -11.76
N LEU A 187 -6.87 2.11 -10.63
CA LEU A 187 -7.96 2.94 -10.12
C LEU A 187 -7.43 3.97 -9.12
N THR A 188 -8.22 5.01 -8.90
CA THR A 188 -8.03 5.89 -7.75
C THR A 188 -8.27 5.09 -6.46
N SER A 189 -7.36 5.19 -5.49
CA SER A 189 -7.53 4.58 -4.18
C SER A 189 -8.85 5.01 -3.53
N TYR A 190 -9.53 4.06 -2.89
CA TYR A 190 -10.74 4.34 -2.13
C TYR A 190 -10.46 5.29 -0.96
N ASP A 191 -11.22 6.38 -0.87
CA ASP A 191 -11.19 7.30 0.28
C ASP A 191 -12.50 7.18 1.07
N ILE A 192 -12.42 6.65 2.29
CA ILE A 192 -13.57 6.50 3.19
C ILE A 192 -14.28 7.83 3.49
N ARG A 193 -13.58 8.97 3.36
CA ARG A 193 -14.15 10.30 3.57
C ARG A 193 -14.99 10.74 2.36
N ASN A 194 -14.77 10.14 1.20
CA ASN A 194 -15.55 10.41 0.00
C ASN A 194 -16.86 9.62 0.02
N LYS A 195 -17.86 10.17 0.72
CA LYS A 195 -19.22 9.59 0.78
C LYS A 195 -19.95 9.58 -0.57
N ASN A 196 -19.41 10.26 -1.58
CA ASN A 196 -19.97 10.32 -2.92
C ASN A 196 -19.28 9.36 -3.90
N ASP A 197 -18.35 8.51 -3.43
CA ASP A 197 -17.75 7.49 -4.28
C ASP A 197 -18.83 6.52 -4.77
N ASN A 198 -19.07 6.57 -6.07
CA ASN A 198 -20.06 5.77 -6.77
C ASN A 198 -19.42 4.93 -7.87
N SER A 199 -18.09 4.80 -7.87
CA SER A 199 -17.31 4.23 -8.99
C SER A 199 -17.66 2.77 -9.28
N LEU A 200 -18.11 2.02 -8.27
CA LEU A 200 -18.55 0.61 -8.38
C LEU A 200 -20.08 0.46 -8.59
N ARG A 201 -20.83 1.56 -8.64
CA ARG A 201 -22.29 1.51 -8.83
C ARG A 201 -22.65 0.97 -10.22
N HIS A 202 -23.82 0.37 -10.37
CA HIS A 202 -24.35 0.02 -11.69
C HIS A 202 -24.41 1.25 -12.61
N GLY A 203 -23.86 1.12 -13.82
CA GLY A 203 -23.75 2.21 -14.79
C GLY A 203 -22.68 3.26 -14.47
N ALA A 204 -21.83 3.04 -13.45
CA ALA A 204 -20.65 3.87 -13.21
C ALA A 204 -19.46 3.42 -14.06
N ASP A 205 -18.48 4.30 -14.22
CA ASP A 205 -17.39 4.19 -15.19
C ASP A 205 -16.64 2.84 -15.13
N ILE A 206 -16.22 2.42 -13.93
CA ILE A 206 -15.45 1.17 -13.76
C ILE A 206 -16.32 -0.03 -14.14
N ARG A 207 -17.58 -0.04 -13.70
CA ARG A 207 -18.48 -1.14 -13.98
C ARG A 207 -18.79 -1.23 -15.48
N MET A 208 -19.06 -0.10 -16.13
CA MET A 208 -19.27 -0.06 -17.58
C MET A 208 -18.02 -0.51 -18.35
N TYR A 209 -16.83 -0.12 -17.90
CA TYR A 209 -15.58 -0.54 -18.50
C TYR A 209 -15.40 -2.07 -18.43
N LEU A 210 -15.64 -2.66 -17.26
CA LEU A 210 -15.56 -4.11 -17.05
C LEU A 210 -16.66 -4.86 -17.80
N GLU A 211 -17.87 -4.32 -17.88
CA GLU A 211 -18.97 -4.89 -18.69
C GLU A 211 -18.63 -4.89 -20.19
N GLY A 212 -17.93 -3.86 -20.70
CA GLY A 212 -17.39 -3.88 -22.06
C GLY A 212 -16.29 -4.92 -22.24
N LEU A 213 -15.39 -5.05 -21.24
CA LEU A 213 -14.31 -6.02 -21.27
C LEU A 213 -14.81 -7.47 -21.33
N THR A 214 -15.89 -7.82 -20.63
CA THR A 214 -16.44 -9.19 -20.66
C THR A 214 -16.97 -9.60 -22.04
N THR A 215 -17.26 -8.64 -22.91
CA THR A 215 -17.64 -8.89 -24.31
C THR A 215 -16.44 -8.99 -25.26
N SER A 216 -15.23 -8.66 -24.77
CA SER A 216 -14.00 -8.77 -25.55
C SER A 216 -13.50 -10.21 -25.59
N GLU A 217 -12.98 -10.62 -26.74
CA GLU A 217 -12.29 -11.91 -26.89
C GLU A 217 -10.90 -11.92 -26.26
N ASN A 218 -10.31 -10.74 -26.01
CA ASN A 218 -8.95 -10.61 -25.51
C ASN A 218 -8.79 -9.34 -24.66
N VAL A 219 -8.35 -9.53 -23.42
CA VAL A 219 -8.13 -8.44 -22.46
C VAL A 219 -7.06 -7.46 -22.96
N GLN A 220 -5.91 -7.95 -23.42
CA GLN A 220 -4.81 -7.08 -23.86
C GLN A 220 -5.16 -6.20 -25.06
N LYS A 221 -6.12 -6.60 -25.91
CA LYS A 221 -6.59 -5.79 -27.03
C LYS A 221 -7.61 -4.73 -26.61
N TYR A 222 -8.29 -4.93 -25.49
CA TYR A 222 -9.32 -4.02 -25.00
C TYR A 222 -8.73 -2.87 -24.18
N ILE A 223 -7.66 -3.13 -23.42
CA ILE A 223 -6.94 -2.14 -22.61
C ILE A 223 -5.99 -1.32 -23.47
#